data_AF-A0A957J3X2-F1
#
_entry.id   AF-A0A957J3X2-F1
#
_cell.length_a   1.000
_cell.length_b   1.000
_cell.length_c   1.000
_cell.angle_alpha   90.00
_cell.angle_beta   90.00
_cell.angle_gamma   90.00
#
_symmetry.space_group_name_H-M   'P 1'
#
loop_
_entity.id
_entity.type
_entity.pdbx_description
1 polymer ?
#
loop_
_entity_poly.entity_id
_entity_poly.type
_entity_poly.pdbx_seq_one_letter_code
_entity_poly.pdbx_strand_id
1 'polypeptide(L)' 'MAEIEHVDVLIVGSGPSGTSTALHLLQQDPSWAGRIVLVDKAIHPREKLCGGGMTHLSQNILTRLGL' A
#
# COMPACT_ATOMS: atom_id res chain seq x y z
N MET A 1 -14.40 16.04 -19.62
CA MET A 1 -12.96 16.41 -19.60
C MET A 1 -12.34 15.71 -18.41
N ALA A 2 -11.12 15.19 -18.52
CA ALA A 2 -10.44 14.63 -17.36
C ALA A 2 -9.99 15.79 -16.46
N GLU A 3 -10.34 15.74 -15.18
CA GLU A 3 -9.86 16.67 -14.16
C GLU A 3 -8.47 16.24 -13.71
N ILE A 4 -7.55 17.20 -13.52
CA ILE A 4 -6.20 16.93 -13.06
C ILE A 4 -6.19 17.03 -11.54
N GLU A 5 -5.89 15.92 -10.86
CA GLU A 5 -5.72 15.87 -9.42
C GLU A 5 -4.22 15.95 -9.07
N HIS A 6 -3.86 16.88 -8.19
CA HIS A 6 -2.50 16.96 -7.64
C HIS A 6 -2.43 16.19 -6.33
N VAL A 7 -1.48 15.25 -6.24
CA VAL A 7 -1.25 14.42 -5.05
C VAL A 7 0.21 14.46 -4.67
N ASP A 8 0.52 14.37 -3.38
CA ASP A 8 1.92 14.36 -2.92
C ASP A 8 2.62 13.04 -3.25
N VAL A 9 1.91 11.91 -3.07
CA VAL A 9 2.43 10.58 -3.35
C VAL A 9 1.38 9.74 -4.09
N LEU A 10 1.76 9.27 -5.28
CA LEU A 10 0.99 8.29 -6.06
C LEU A 10 1.67 6.92 -5.98
N ILE A 11 0.99 5.93 -5.40
CA ILE A 11 1.43 4.54 -5.35
C ILE A 11 0.70 3.76 -6.44
N VAL A 12 1.45 3.27 -7.43
CA VAL A 12 0.92 2.47 -8.53
C VAL A 12 1.06 0.98 -8.22
N GLY A 13 -0.06 0.34 -7.89
CA GLY A 13 -0.20 -1.07 -7.54
C GLY A 13 -0.52 -1.26 -6.06
N SER A 14 -1.69 -1.81 -5.76
CA SER A 14 -2.16 -2.10 -4.40
C SER A 14 -1.75 -3.52 -3.93
N GLY A 15 -0.62 -4.01 -4.43
CA GLY A 15 -0.05 -5.28 -3.97
C GLY A 15 0.56 -5.17 -2.56
N PRO A 16 1.23 -6.24 -2.09
CA PRO A 16 1.92 -6.23 -0.79
C PRO A 16 2.93 -5.09 -0.67
N SER A 17 3.70 -4.80 -1.72
CA SER A 17 4.67 -3.70 -1.72
C SER A 17 3.99 -2.34 -1.60
N GLY A 18 3.03 -2.02 -2.47
CA GLY A 18 2.38 -0.70 -2.46
C GLY A 18 1.57 -0.43 -1.20
N THR A 19 0.84 -1.44 -0.71
CA THR A 19 0.11 -1.32 0.56
C THR A 19 1.09 -1.21 1.74
N SER A 20 2.18 -1.98 1.75
CA SER A 20 3.23 -1.85 2.76
C SER A 20 3.85 -0.45 2.76
N THR A 21 4.15 0.13 1.59
CA THR A 21 4.64 1.50 1.48
C THR A 21 3.68 2.51 2.10
N ALA A 22 2.38 2.44 1.75
CA ALA A 22 1.37 3.33 2.31
C ALA A 22 1.29 3.22 3.83
N LEU A 23 1.26 1.99 4.35
CA LEU A 23 1.19 1.72 5.80
C LEU A 23 2.43 2.23 6.54
N HIS A 24 3.63 2.04 5.99
CA HIS A 24 4.85 2.54 6.61
C HIS A 24 4.91 4.07 6.60
N LEU A 25 4.47 4.74 5.52
CA LEU A 25 4.38 6.21 5.52
C LEU A 25 3.46 6.71 6.62
N LEU A 26 2.25 6.13 6.74
CA LEU A 26 1.29 6.47 7.79
C LEU A 26 1.82 6.19 9.20
N GLN A 27 2.56 5.09 9.39
CA GLN A 27 3.18 4.77 10.67
C GLN A 27 4.30 5.74 11.05
N GLN A 28 5.10 6.18 10.07
CA GLN A 28 6.19 7.14 10.31
C GLN A 28 5.65 8.53 10.64
N ASP A 29 4.62 8.97 9.93
CA ASP A 29 3.94 10.24 10.21
C ASP A 29 2.45 10.16 9.79
N PRO A 30 1.51 10.24 10.76
CA PRO A 30 0.07 10.26 10.46
C PRO A 30 -0.36 11.41 9.53
N SER A 31 0.44 12.47 9.38
CA SER A 31 0.15 13.58 8.46
C SER A 31 0.11 13.17 6.99
N TRP A 32 0.64 11.99 6.65
CA TRP A 32 0.49 11.39 5.32
C TRP A 32 -0.94 10.94 4.98
N ALA A 33 -1.84 10.85 5.96
CA ALA A 33 -3.24 10.54 5.73
C ALA A 33 -3.87 11.59 4.78
N GLY A 34 -4.54 11.12 3.73
CA GLY A 34 -5.14 12.00 2.71
C GLY A 34 -4.17 12.60 1.70
N ARG A 35 -2.85 12.37 1.84
CA ARG A 35 -1.81 12.85 0.91
C ARG A 35 -1.28 11.76 -0.02
N ILE A 36 -1.67 10.51 0.25
CA ILE A 36 -1.29 9.34 -0.52
C ILE A 36 -2.51 8.85 -1.31
N VAL A 37 -2.34 8.70 -2.62
CA VAL A 37 -3.30 8.01 -3.48
C VAL A 37 -2.69 6.70 -3.95
N LEU A 38 -3.46 5.62 -3.80
CA LEU A 38 -3.05 4.27 -4.20
C LEU A 38 -4.02 3.74 -5.25
N VAL A 39 -3.49 3.40 -6.42
CA VAL A 39 -4.26 2.94 -7.57
C VAL A 39 -3.84 1.53 -7.94
N ASP A 40 -4.78 0.70 -8.40
CA ASP A 40 -4.47 -0.60 -8.99
C ASP A 40 -5.38 -0.80 -10.20
N LYS A 41 -4.83 -1.43 -11.24
CA LYS A 41 -5.59 -1.79 -12.43
C LYS A 41 -6.63 -2.89 -12.13
N ALA A 42 -6.33 -3.74 -11.14
CA ALA A 42 -7.15 -4.87 -10.83
C ALA A 42 -8.29 -4.51 -9.87
N ILE A 43 -9.38 -5.27 -9.99
CA ILE A 43 -10.51 -5.22 -9.06
C ILE A 43 -10.24 -6.24 -7.95
N HIS A 44 -10.46 -5.83 -6.70
CA HIS A 44 -10.27 -6.69 -5.52
C HIS A 44 -11.57 -7.40 -5.10
N PRO A 45 -11.48 -8.61 -4.50
CA PRO A 45 -10.27 -9.40 -4.28
C PRO A 45 -9.75 -10.03 -5.57
N ARG A 46 -8.43 -10.27 -5.65
CA ARG A 46 -7.81 -10.98 -6.77
C ARG A 46 -6.78 -11.99 -6.30
N GLU A 47 -6.54 -13.01 -7.11
CA GLU A 47 -5.38 -13.86 -6.91
C GLU A 47 -4.09 -13.07 -7.16
N LYS A 48 -3.10 -13.30 -6.29
CA LYS A 48 -1.73 -12.84 -6.47
C LYS A 48 -0.79 -13.97 -6.06
N LEU A 49 -0.29 -14.71 -7.04
CA LEU A 49 0.59 -15.87 -6.82
C LEU A 49 1.78 -15.54 -5.89
N CYS A 50 2.41 -14.37 -6.07
CA CYS A 50 3.53 -13.92 -5.22
C CYS A 50 3.11 -13.49 -3.80
N GLY A 51 1.80 -13.40 -3.50
CA GLY A 51 1.27 -12.95 -2.22
C GLY A 51 0.84 -14.07 -1.28
N GLY A 52 0.90 -15.34 -1.72
CA GLY A 52 0.45 -16.48 -0.91
C GLY A 52 1.48 -16.98 0.12
N GLY A 53 2.77 -16.71 -0.08
CA GLY A 53 3.84 -17.13 0.82
C GLY A 53 4.33 -15.99 1.70
N MET A 54 4.18 -16.12 3.03
CA MET A 54 4.77 -15.19 4.00
C MET A 54 5.95 -15.83 4.71
N THR A 55 7.12 -15.22 4.60
CA THR A 55 8.31 -15.64 5.36
C THR A 55 8.26 -15.08 6.79
N HIS A 56 9.14 -15.56 7.67
CA HIS A 56 9.29 -14.98 9.02
C HIS A 56 9.61 -13.49 8.99
N LEU A 57 10.37 -13.02 7.99
CA LEU A 57 10.67 -11.60 7.83
C LEU A 57 9.42 -10.79 7.50
N SER A 58 8.55 -11.33 6.66
CA SER A 58 7.26 -10.71 6.32
C SER A 58 6.36 -10.60 7.56
N GLN A 59 6.30 -11.64 8.38
CA GLN A 59 5.53 -11.63 9.63
C GLN A 59 6.04 -10.56 10.60
N ASN A 60 7.37 -10.45 10.77
CA ASN A 60 7.96 -9.40 11.63
C ASN A 60 7.60 -7.98 11.16
N ILE A 61 7.52 -7.76 9.84
CA ILE A 61 7.12 -6.46 9.29
C ILE A 61 5.64 -6.18 9.60
N LEU A 62 4.76 -7.16 9.39
CA LEU A 62 3.32 -7.02 9.69
C LEU A 62 3.09 -6.74 11.19
N THR A 63 3.76 -7.47 12.08
CA THR A 63 3.66 -7.24 13.53
C THR A 63 4.12 -5.82 13.90
N ARG A 64 5.18 -5.30 13.27
CA ARG A 64 5.62 -3.91 13.49
C ARG A 64 4.59 -2.90 13.01
N LEU A 65 3.82 -3.22 11.96
CA LEU A 65 2.68 -2.41 11.48
C LEU A 65 1.41 -2.58 12.33
N GLY A 66 1.40 -3.47 13.33
CA GLY A 66 0.23 -3.77 14.15
C GLY A 66 -0.81 -4.68 13.48
N LEU A 67 -0.38 -5.47 12.49
CA LEU A 67 -1.21 -6.42 11.73
C LEU A 67 -0.87 -7.88 12.06
#